data_AF-A0A2A2SH05-F1
#
_entry.id   AF-A0A2A2SH05-F1
#
_cell.length_a   1.000
_cell.length_b   1.000
_cell.length_c   1.000
_cell.angle_alpha   90.00
_cell.angle_beta   90.00
_cell.angle_gamma   90.00
#
_symmetry.space_group_name_H-M   'P 1'
#
loop_
_entity.id
_entity.type
_entity.pdbx_description
1 polymer ?
#
loop_
_entity_poly.entity_id
_entity_poly.type
_entity_poly.pdbx_seq_one_letter_code
_entity_poly.pdbx_strand_id
1 'polypeptide(L)' 'MFRRVARLFQIKTKFEAFLVIYGLATGACERGVGYLEEFPGAGGWVLFAACPIAVFMAGARILDSIERERAELG' A
#
# COMPACT_ATOMS: atom_id res chain seq x y z
N MET A 1 -13.01 -12.32 -21.53
CA MET A 1 -13.26 -11.70 -20.20
C MET A 1 -11.99 -11.50 -19.38
N PHE A 2 -11.07 -12.48 -19.27
CA PHE A 2 -9.83 -12.37 -18.48
C PHE A 2 -8.98 -11.11 -18.71
N ARG A 3 -8.87 -10.63 -19.96
CA ARG A 3 -8.17 -9.37 -20.31
C ARG A 3 -8.79 -8.11 -19.70
N ARG A 4 -10.08 -8.10 -19.36
CA ARG A 4 -10.72 -6.97 -18.67
C ARG A 4 -10.41 -6.98 -17.18
N VAL A 5 -10.40 -8.16 -16.55
CA VAL A 5 -10.04 -8.33 -15.13
C VAL A 5 -8.57 -7.98 -14.90
N ALA A 6 -7.67 -8.40 -15.78
CA ALA A 6 -6.25 -8.06 -15.71
C ALA A 6 -5.98 -6.54 -15.76
N ARG A 7 -6.87 -5.76 -16.39
CA ARG A 7 -6.75 -4.30 -16.45
C ARG A 7 -7.03 -3.61 -15.12
N LEU A 8 -7.80 -4.23 -14.22
CA LEU A 8 -7.99 -3.70 -12.86
C LEU A 8 -6.73 -3.82 -11.99
N PHE A 9 -5.79 -4.71 -12.36
CA PHE A 9 -4.49 -4.83 -11.71
C PHE A 9 -3.40 -3.98 -12.38
N GLN A 10 -3.76 -3.17 -13.39
CA GLN A 10 -2.84 -2.23 -14.01
C GLN A 10 -3.09 -0.84 -13.44
N ILE A 11 -2.12 -0.33 -12.68
CA ILE A 11 -2.17 1.01 -12.12
C ILE A 11 -1.54 1.95 -13.15
N LYS A 12 -2.34 2.81 -13.79
CA LYS A 12 -1.84 3.73 -14.83
C LYS A 12 -1.76 5.18 -14.37
N THR A 13 -2.60 5.56 -13.43
CA THR A 13 -2.71 6.95 -12.97
C THR A 13 -2.22 7.10 -11.53
N LYS A 14 -1.71 8.30 -11.21
CA LYS A 14 -1.37 8.64 -9.81
C LYS A 14 -2.58 8.48 -8.88
N PHE A 15 -3.78 8.78 -9.37
CA PHE A 15 -5.02 8.64 -8.58
C PHE A 15 -5.31 7.18 -8.22
N GLU A 16 -5.19 6.26 -9.18
CA GLU A 16 -5.33 4.81 -8.90
C GLU A 16 -4.27 4.32 -7.91
N ALA A 17 -3.03 4.78 -8.04
CA ALA A 17 -1.99 4.46 -7.06
C ALA A 17 -2.36 4.95 -5.65
N PHE A 18 -2.83 6.18 -5.51
CA PHE A 18 -3.26 6.71 -4.21
C PHE A 18 -4.44 5.91 -3.63
N LEU A 19 -5.40 5.48 -4.45
CA LEU A 19 -6.49 4.61 -3.99
C LEU A 19 -6.00 3.25 -3.49
N VAL A 20 -5.05 2.63 -4.19
CA VAL A 20 -4.44 1.35 -3.77
C VAL A 20 -3.65 1.53 -2.47
N ILE A 21 -2.80 2.56 -2.39
CA ILE A 21 -2.00 2.86 -1.19
C ILE A 21 -2.92 3.15 -0.01
N TYR A 22 -4.00 3.90 -0.22
CA TYR A 22 -4.99 4.16 0.80
C TYR A 22 -5.64 2.86 1.31
N GLY A 23 -6.10 1.99 0.40
CA GLY A 23 -6.65 0.69 0.76
C GLY A 23 -5.68 -0.18 1.57
N LEU A 24 -4.42 -0.24 1.14
CA LEU A 24 -3.34 -0.93 1.86
C LEU A 24 -3.10 -0.33 3.24
N ALA A 25 -3.10 1.00 3.35
CA ALA A 25 -2.92 1.71 4.62
C ALA A 25 -4.06 1.42 5.59
N THR A 26 -5.32 1.49 5.15
CA THR A 26 -6.47 1.14 6.00
C THR A 26 -6.42 -0.29 6.51
N GLY A 27 -6.08 -1.26 5.64
CA GLY A 27 -5.95 -2.67 6.07
C GLY A 27 -4.77 -2.90 7.01
N ALA A 28 -3.65 -2.20 6.80
CA ALA A 28 -2.49 -2.24 7.67
C ALA A 28 -2.79 -1.65 9.06
N CYS A 29 -3.56 -0.56 9.14
CA CYS A 29 -3.99 0.04 10.40
C CYS A 29 -4.94 -0.89 11.17
N GLU A 30 -5.95 -1.48 10.50
CA GLU A 30 -6.87 -2.44 11.13
C GLU A 30 -6.10 -3.62 11.75
N ARG A 31 -5.17 -4.21 10.97
CA ARG A 31 -4.28 -5.28 11.46
C ARG A 31 -3.35 -4.82 12.58
N GLY A 32 -2.83 -3.60 12.47
CA GLY A 32 -2.02 -2.97 13.49
C GLY A 32 -2.75 -2.91 14.83
N VAL A 33 -4.00 -2.44 14.84
CA VAL A 33 -4.82 -2.36 16.07
C VAL A 33 -5.01 -3.75 16.68
N GLY A 34 -5.25 -4.77 15.85
CA GLY A 34 -5.29 -6.16 16.32
C GLY A 34 -4.01 -6.61 17.05
N TYR A 35 -2.82 -6.16 16.62
CA TYR A 35 -1.57 -6.47 17.34
C TYR A 35 -1.47 -5.80 18.71
N LEU A 36 -2.12 -4.65 18.91
CA LEU A 36 -2.17 -3.99 20.22
C LEU A 36 -3.08 -4.73 21.20
N GLU A 37 -4.16 -5.34 20.70
CA GLU A 37 -5.08 -6.15 21.50
C GLU A 37 -4.49 -7.52 21.85
N GLU A 38 -3.81 -8.17 20.90
CA GLU A 38 -3.28 -9.52 21.08
C GLU A 38 -1.92 -9.56 21.82
N PHE A 39 -1.11 -8.50 21.70
CA PHE A 39 0.20 -8.38 22.34
C PHE A 39 0.30 -7.14 23.23
N PRO A 40 -0.21 -7.19 24.48
CA PRO A 40 -0.10 -6.07 25.40
C PRO A 40 1.36 -5.80 25.78
N GLY A 41 1.85 -4.60 25.45
CA GLY A 41 3.20 -4.14 25.78
C GLY A 41 3.91 -3.44 24.62
N ALA A 42 5.21 -3.17 24.77
CA ALA A 42 6.01 -2.47 23.77
C ALA A 42 6.11 -3.23 22.42
N GLY A 43 5.99 -4.57 22.44
CA GLY A 43 6.04 -5.40 21.24
C GLY A 43 4.88 -5.14 20.28
N GLY A 44 3.64 -4.98 20.79
CA GLY A 44 2.47 -4.65 19.98
C GLY A 44 2.60 -3.30 19.28
N TRP A 45 3.20 -2.30 19.94
CA TRP A 45 3.46 -0.98 19.34
C TRP A 45 4.52 -1.02 18.23
N VAL A 46 5.56 -1.84 18.37
CA VAL A 46 6.56 -2.04 17.31
C VAL A 46 5.93 -2.71 16.09
N LEU A 47 5.11 -3.75 16.30
CA LEU A 47 4.38 -4.42 15.23
C LEU A 47 3.35 -3.49 14.56
N PHE A 48 2.63 -2.71 15.36
CA PHE A 48 1.73 -1.67 14.88
C PHE A 48 2.46 -0.67 13.99
N ALA A 49 3.62 -0.17 14.40
CA ALA A 49 4.40 0.79 13.63
C ALA A 49 5.03 0.18 12.37
N ALA A 50 5.40 -1.09 12.40
CA ALA A 50 5.98 -1.79 11.24
C ALA A 50 4.99 -1.88 10.07
N CYS A 51 3.70 -2.07 10.34
CA CYS A 51 2.64 -2.15 9.32
C CYS A 51 2.57 -0.93 8.39
N PRO A 52 2.37 0.32 8.86
CA PRO A 52 2.34 1.51 8.02
C PRO A 52 3.71 1.82 7.40
N ILE A 53 4.83 1.52 8.08
CA ILE A 53 6.17 1.68 7.49
C ILE A 53 6.32 0.83 6.22
N ALA A 54 5.86 -0.42 6.25
CA ALA A 54 5.86 -1.28 5.06
C ALA A 54 5.00 -0.69 3.93
N VAL A 55 3.83 -0.12 4.25
CA VAL A 55 2.96 0.54 3.26
C VAL A 55 3.62 1.77 2.66
N PHE A 56 4.35 2.58 3.44
CA PHE A 56 5.08 3.74 2.90
C PHE A 56 6.16 3.31 1.92
N MET A 57 6.95 2.27 2.22
CA MET A 57 7.95 1.74 1.30
C MET A 57 7.32 1.20 0.00
N ALA A 58 6.21 0.47 0.11
CA ALA A 58 5.46 -0.02 -1.04
C ALA A 58 4.86 1.13 -1.85
N GLY A 59 4.26 2.12 -1.20
CA GLY A 59 3.68 3.29 -1.84
C GLY A 59 4.71 4.13 -2.59
N ALA A 60 5.90 4.35 -2.01
CA ALA A 60 6.99 5.02 -2.69
C ALA A 60 7.42 4.30 -3.97
N ARG A 61 7.51 2.96 -3.93
CA ARG A 61 7.83 2.15 -5.11
C ARG A 61 6.74 2.21 -6.19
N ILE A 62 5.47 2.15 -5.80
CA ILE A 62 4.34 2.27 -6.74
C ILE A 62 4.37 3.64 -7.43
N LEU A 63 4.57 4.72 -6.68
CA LEU A 63 4.67 6.07 -7.24
C LEU A 63 5.88 6.21 -8.18
N ASP A 64 7.05 5.70 -7.78
CA ASP A 64 8.28 5.74 -8.60
C ASP A 64 8.09 4.99 -9.93
N SER A 65 7.45 3.82 -9.91
CA SER A 65 7.12 3.06 -11.13
C SER A 65 6.23 3.85 -12.10
N ILE A 66 5.21 4.57 -11.60
CA ILE A 66 4.32 5.38 -12.43
C ILE A 66 5.04 6.61 -12.98
N GLU A 67 5.89 7.24 -12.18
CA GLU A 67 6.67 8.40 -12.62
C GLU A 67 7.65 8.01 -13.75
N ARG A 68 8.30 6.83 -13.62
CA ARG A 68 9.16 6.25 -14.66
C ARG A 68 8.38 5.93 -15.93
N GLU A 69 7.25 5.23 -15.82
CA GLU A 69 6.43 4.88 -16.99
C GLU A 69 5.94 6.15 -17.72
N ARG A 70 5.61 7.22 -16.99
CA ARG A 70 5.26 8.51 -17.57
C ARG A 70 6.44 9.22 -18.24
N ALA A 71 7.64 9.13 -17.68
CA ALA A 71 8.85 9.74 -18.23
C ALA A 71 9.33 9.02 -19.50
N GLU A 72 9.13 7.70 -19.60
CA GLU A 72 9.48 6.90 -20.79
C GLU A 72 8.49 7.08 -21.95
N LEU A 73 7.26 7.52 -21.66
CA LEU A 73 6.20 7.78 -22.65
C LEU A 73 6.12 9.25 -23.13
N GLY A 74 6.96 10.14 -22.60
CA GLY A 74 7.08 11.55 -22.99
C GLY A 74 8.27 11.80 -23.90
#